data_AF-A0A9Q0ZMB1-F1
#
_entry.id   AF-A0A9Q0ZMB1-F1
#
_cell.length_a   1.000
_cell.length_b   1.000
_cell.length_c   1.000
_cell.angle_alpha   90.00
_cell.angle_beta   90.00
_cell.angle_gamma   90.00
#
_symmetry.space_group_name_H-M   'P 1'
#
loop_
_entity.id
_entity.type
_entity.pdbx_description
1 polymer ?
#
loop_
_entity_poly.entity_id
_entity_poly.type
_entity_poly.pdbx_seq_one_letter_code
_entity_poly.pdbx_strand_id
1 'polypeptide(L)'
;MAMQVAPVHRESSSSGSITKHLTDNGKYVRYTAEQVEALERVYAECPKPSSLRRQQLIRECPILADIEPKQIKVWFQNRRMH
;
A
#
# COMPACT_ATOMS: atom_id res chain seq x y z
N MET A 1 27.16 36.30 -10.10
CA MET A 1 27.67 34.97 -9.72
C MET A 1 26.52 33.97 -9.76
N ALA A 2 26.63 32.92 -10.57
CA ALA A 2 25.69 31.80 -10.57
C ALA A 2 26.09 30.80 -9.48
N MET A 3 25.14 30.36 -8.65
CA MET A 3 25.33 29.22 -7.75
C MET A 3 24.28 28.16 -8.10
N GLN A 4 24.73 27.19 -8.90
CA GLN A 4 24.02 25.93 -9.12
C GLN A 4 24.39 24.99 -7.98
N VAL A 5 23.41 24.52 -7.20
CA VAL A 5 23.53 23.30 -6.40
C VAL A 5 22.17 22.59 -6.33
N ALA A 6 22.08 21.45 -7.00
CA ALA A 6 21.52 20.20 -6.46
C ALA A 6 21.19 19.21 -7.60
N PRO A 7 21.90 18.07 -7.69
CA PRO A 7 21.29 16.84 -8.19
C PRO A 7 20.81 16.05 -6.97
N VAL A 8 19.51 16.14 -6.67
CA VAL A 8 18.89 15.22 -5.70
C VAL A 8 18.64 13.91 -6.44
N HIS A 9 19.64 13.03 -6.46
CA HIS A 9 19.40 11.62 -6.71
C HIS A 9 18.68 11.06 -5.47
N ARG A 10 17.46 10.55 -5.64
CA ARG A 10 16.92 9.57 -4.69
C ARG A 10 16.11 8.54 -5.45
N GLU A 11 16.83 7.46 -5.71
CA GLU A 11 16.45 6.10 -6.02
C GLU A 11 14.94 5.77 -6.07
N SER A 12 14.57 5.31 -7.26
CA SER A 12 13.73 4.14 -7.57
C SER A 12 12.42 3.94 -6.82
N SER A 13 11.33 3.89 -7.59
CA SER A 13 10.27 2.93 -7.36
C SER A 13 9.53 2.63 -8.67
N SER A 14 10.03 1.58 -9.33
CA SER A 14 9.29 0.63 -10.15
C SER A 14 8.29 1.20 -11.16
N SER A 15 8.77 1.34 -12.40
CA SER A 15 7.92 1.23 -13.59
C SER A 15 7.41 -0.22 -13.66
N GLY A 16 6.38 -0.52 -12.87
CA GLY A 16 5.65 -1.79 -12.93
C GLY A 16 4.73 -1.76 -14.14
N SER A 17 5.16 -2.44 -15.20
CA SER A 17 4.41 -2.71 -16.41
C SER A 17 2.95 -3.05 -16.12
N ILE A 18 2.02 -2.24 -16.62
CA ILE A 18 0.58 -2.49 -16.59
C ILE A 18 0.28 -3.56 -17.66
N THR A 19 0.77 -4.77 -17.43
CA THR A 19 0.41 -5.93 -18.23
C THR A 19 -0.81 -6.58 -17.61
N LYS A 20 -1.93 -6.37 -18.31
CA LYS A 20 -2.99 -7.35 -18.58
C LYS A 20 -3.69 -8.03 -17.40
N HIS A 21 -5.00 -7.77 -17.37
CA HIS A 21 -6.05 -8.78 -17.13
C HIS A 21 -6.19 -9.13 -15.62
N LEU A 22 -7.32 -8.99 -14.95
CA LEU A 22 -8.62 -9.60 -15.20
C LEU A 22 -9.68 -8.85 -14.39
N THR A 23 -10.90 -8.87 -14.92
CA THR A 23 -12.19 -8.73 -14.25
C THR A 23 -12.51 -7.38 -13.56
N ASP A 24 -13.65 -6.84 -13.99
CA ASP A 24 -14.41 -5.69 -13.50
C ASP A 24 -14.69 -5.68 -11.96
N ASN A 25 -14.17 -6.66 -11.22
CA ASN A 25 -14.19 -6.77 -9.76
C ASN A 25 -13.00 -6.06 -9.07
N GLY A 26 -11.91 -5.75 -9.81
CA GLY A 26 -10.68 -5.13 -9.26
C GLY A 26 -10.77 -3.64 -8.89
N LYS A 27 -11.94 -3.00 -9.07
CA LYS A 27 -12.15 -1.59 -8.72
C LYS A 27 -12.50 -1.39 -7.24
N TYR A 28 -13.10 -2.39 -6.58
CA TYR A 28 -13.50 -2.31 -5.16
C TYR A 28 -13.31 -3.66 -4.47
N VAL A 29 -12.30 -3.74 -3.60
CA VAL A 29 -12.13 -4.88 -2.69
C VAL A 29 -13.15 -4.76 -1.55
N ARG A 30 -13.92 -5.82 -1.31
CA ARG A 30 -14.69 -6.00 -0.08
C ARG A 30 -13.84 -6.75 0.93
N TYR A 31 -13.42 -6.07 1.98
CA TYR A 31 -12.66 -6.68 3.07
C TYR A 31 -13.59 -7.48 4.00
N THR A 32 -13.17 -8.66 4.43
CA THR A 32 -13.84 -9.41 5.50
C THR A 32 -13.56 -8.75 6.86
N ALA A 33 -14.36 -9.08 7.87
CA ALA A 33 -14.15 -8.55 9.24
C ALA A 33 -12.73 -8.86 9.76
N GLU A 34 -12.24 -10.08 9.53
CA GLU A 34 -10.87 -10.48 9.90
C GLU A 34 -9.80 -9.68 9.16
N GLN A 35 -9.99 -9.40 7.87
CA GLN A 35 -9.05 -8.57 7.11
C GLN A 35 -9.04 -7.12 7.62
N VAL A 36 -10.21 -6.57 7.94
CA VAL A 36 -10.34 -5.23 8.53
C VAL A 36 -9.67 -5.18 9.91
N GLU A 37 -9.91 -6.16 10.77
CA GLU A 37 -9.31 -6.22 12.11
C GLU A 37 -7.77 -6.26 12.04
N ALA A 38 -7.20 -7.06 11.13
CA ALA A 38 -5.76 -7.11 10.91
C ALA A 38 -5.20 -5.74 10.45
N LEU A 39 -5.90 -5.06 9.53
CA LEU A 39 -5.51 -3.74 9.06
C LEU A 39 -5.64 -2.67 10.17
N GLU A 40 -6.69 -2.73 10.99
CA GLU A 40 -6.89 -1.84 12.14
C GLU A 40 -5.84 -2.01 13.23
N ARG A 41 -5.45 -3.26 13.52
CA ARG A 41 -4.37 -3.54 14.47
C ARG A 41 -3.07 -2.84 14.06
N VAL A 42 -2.72 -2.94 12.78
CA VAL A 42 -1.52 -2.28 12.24
C VAL A 42 -1.70 -0.76 12.22
N TYR A 43 -2.90 -0.27 11.96
CA TYR A 43 -3.20 1.17 12.01
C TYR A 43 -3.00 1.75 13.42
N ALA A 44 -3.40 1.02 14.46
CA ALA A 44 -3.19 1.43 15.85
C ALA A 44 -1.70 1.50 16.21
N GLU A 45 -0.88 0.56 15.70
CA GLU A 45 0.57 0.55 15.94
C GLU A 45 1.30 1.62 15.11
N CYS A 46 0.90 1.81 13.85
CA CYS A 46 1.51 2.78 12.95
C CYS A 46 0.50 3.32 11.93
N PRO A 47 0.01 4.56 12.10
CA PRO A 47 -0.97 5.15 11.18
C PRO A 47 -0.40 5.46 9.77
N LYS A 48 0.93 5.38 9.62
CA LYS A 48 1.67 5.56 8.35
C LYS A 48 2.57 4.36 8.06
N PRO A 49 2.01 3.20 7.69
CA PRO A 49 2.83 2.04 7.37
C PRO A 49 3.71 2.34 6.14
N SER A 50 5.01 2.05 6.27
CA SER A 50 5.98 2.16 5.18
C SER A 50 5.68 1.13 4.08
N SER A 51 6.28 1.26 2.89
CA SER A 51 6.12 0.27 1.82
C SER A 51 6.52 -1.14 2.26
N LEU A 52 7.59 -1.24 3.05
CA LEU A 52 8.06 -2.49 3.62
C LEU A 52 7.01 -3.12 4.56
N ARG A 53 6.41 -2.33 5.45
CA ARG A 53 5.38 -2.83 6.38
C ARG A 53 4.13 -3.32 5.63
N ARG A 54 3.76 -2.66 4.54
CA ARG A 54 2.66 -3.11 3.66
C ARG A 54 2.96 -4.45 2.99
N GLN A 55 4.19 -4.68 2.53
CA GLN A 55 4.57 -5.98 1.96
C GLN A 55 4.68 -7.09 3.03
N GLN A 56 5.15 -6.75 4.23
CA GLN A 56 5.17 -7.69 5.35
C GLN A 56 3.75 -8.13 5.70
N LEU A 57 2.78 -7.21 5.76
CA LEU A 57 1.38 -7.56 6.04
C LEU A 57 0.81 -8.65 5.13
N ILE A 58 1.07 -8.56 3.83
CA ILE A 58 0.62 -9.55 2.84
C ILE A 58 1.28 -10.92 3.08
N ARG A 59 2.50 -10.93 3.63
CA ARG A 59 3.27 -12.15 3.95
C ARG A 59 2.96 -12.72 5.34
N GLU A 60 2.73 -11.85 6.32
CA GLU A 60 2.45 -12.20 7.73
C GLU A 60 0.99 -12.61 7.91
N CYS A 61 0.07 -11.99 7.17
CA CYS A 61 -1.35 -12.29 7.21
C CYS A 61 -1.77 -12.99 5.92
N PRO A 62 -1.92 -14.34 5.90
CA PRO A 62 -2.36 -15.06 4.71
C PRO A 62 -3.76 -14.61 4.24
N ILE A 63 -4.60 -14.10 5.14
CA ILE A 63 -5.88 -13.48 4.81
C ILE A 63 -5.75 -12.20 3.97
N LEU A 64 -4.60 -11.51 4.04
CA LEU A 64 -4.29 -10.33 3.22
C LEU A 64 -3.46 -10.70 1.99
N ALA A 65 -3.14 -11.99 1.76
CA ALA A 65 -2.28 -12.43 0.67
C ALA A 65 -2.87 -12.11 -0.72
N ASP A 66 -4.20 -12.11 -0.82
CA ASP A 66 -4.93 -11.76 -2.05
C ASP A 66 -5.09 -10.23 -2.24
N ILE A 67 -4.71 -9.43 -1.23
CA ILE A 67 -4.85 -7.97 -1.28
C ILE A 67 -3.59 -7.34 -1.87
N GLU A 68 -3.76 -6.57 -2.93
CA GLU A 68 -2.64 -5.84 -3.51
C GLU A 68 -2.06 -4.76 -2.56
N PRO A 69 -0.75 -4.49 -2.61
CA PRO A 69 -0.10 -3.43 -1.83
C PRO A 69 -0.70 -2.03 -2.07
N LYS A 70 -1.30 -1.81 -3.24
CA LYS A 70 -2.02 -0.59 -3.61
C LYS A 70 -3.34 -0.46 -2.86
N GLN A 71 -4.09 -1.56 -2.71
CA GLN A 71 -5.35 -1.58 -1.96
C GLN A 71 -5.11 -1.29 -0.48
N ILE A 72 -4.06 -1.89 0.09
CA ILE A 72 -3.61 -1.56 1.46
C ILE A 72 -3.32 -0.05 1.57
N LYS A 73 -2.57 0.52 0.61
CA LYS A 73 -2.28 1.97 0.59
C LYS A 73 -3.56 2.81 0.64
N VAL A 74 -4.54 2.48 -0.21
CA VAL A 74 -5.82 3.21 -0.30
C VAL A 74 -6.60 3.06 1.01
N TRP A 75 -6.67 1.86 1.59
CA TRP A 75 -7.34 1.62 2.87
C TRP A 75 -6.79 2.51 3.99
N PHE A 76 -5.46 2.53 4.14
CA PHE A 76 -4.78 3.40 5.12
C PHE A 76 -4.95 4.90 4.83
N GLN A 77 -5.17 5.27 3.56
CA GLN A 77 -5.44 6.65 3.16
C GLN A 77 -6.90 7.04 3.42
N ASN A 78 -7.86 6.14 3.21
CA ASN A 78 -9.27 6.38 3.53
C ASN A 78 -9.47 6.47 5.05
N ARG A 79 -8.77 5.62 5.82
CA ARG A 79 -8.85 5.61 7.29
C ARG A 79 -8.33 6.85 7.99
N ARG A 80 -7.43 7.60 7.37
CA ARG A 80 -6.89 8.87 7.91
C ARG A 80 -7.67 10.10 7.44
N MET A 81 -8.52 9.94 6.42
CA MET A 81 -9.38 11.02 5.90
C MET A 81 -10.80 10.96 6.47
N HIS A 82 -11.17 9.84 7.11
CA HIS A 82 -12.22 9.77 8.12
C HIS A 82 -11.67 10.27 9.45
#